data_AF-A0A1N7PIC2-F1
#
_entry.id   AF-A0A1N7PIC2-F1
#
_cell.length_a   1.000
_cell.length_b   1.000
_cell.length_c   1.000
_cell.angle_alpha   90.00
_cell.angle_beta   90.00
_cell.angle_gamma   90.00
#
_symmetry.space_group_name_H-M   'P 1'
#
loop_
_entity.id
_entity.type
_entity.pdbx_description
1 polymer ?
#
loop_
_entity_poly.entity_id
_entity_poly.type
_entity_poly.pdbx_seq_one_letter_code
_entity_poly.pdbx_strand_id
1 'polypeptide(L)'
;MRKIFYWAQRVIADLSERTSERTRWSTLKNFTRSRAAKLSALAPFVGYLVLYNSQIQEYLRLNFLVPETGYGVVWLRENSLHFLYFGLVFYGAAAAIFATGCPNKVRENENIIEYVSNMESVKTDNLVYRHLRSAIETFFKYNEGERANRFFGDLHPSFPYAAAEPLHLLIDRLAGLAELGSDTLAELQTGTGHFMTDRIMELMVSERRAERAFHMPLYHVANDLSKEVFYVGYRIDDFRNFPIRALIYILFILGLACLLIPTLTTMLIVLFSVL
;
A
#
# COMPACT_ATOMS: atom_id res chain seq x y z
N MET A 1 -18.66 -24.25 -18.81
CA MET A 1 -18.85 -22.91 -18.19
C MET A 1 -18.23 -22.77 -16.80
N ARG A 2 -18.53 -23.60 -15.79
CA ARG A 2 -17.94 -23.48 -14.42
C ARG A 2 -16.41 -23.35 -14.38
N LYS A 3 -15.65 -24.14 -15.17
CA LYS A 3 -14.18 -24.07 -15.21
C LYS A 3 -13.63 -22.70 -15.65
N ILE A 4 -14.30 -22.02 -16.59
CA ILE A 4 -13.88 -20.71 -17.10
C ILE A 4 -14.10 -19.64 -16.02
N PHE A 5 -15.23 -19.73 -15.30
CA PHE A 5 -15.53 -18.81 -14.20
C PHE A 5 -14.51 -18.93 -13.06
N TYR A 6 -14.18 -20.15 -12.62
CA TYR A 6 -13.15 -20.37 -11.60
C TYR A 6 -11.77 -19.88 -12.05
N TRP A 7 -11.38 -20.11 -13.30
CA TRP A 7 -10.11 -19.61 -13.83
C TRP A 7 -10.08 -18.07 -13.84
N ALA A 8 -11.16 -17.42 -14.28
CA ALA A 8 -11.26 -15.96 -14.30
C ALA A 8 -11.19 -15.36 -12.89
N GLN A 9 -11.89 -15.95 -11.91
CA GLN A 9 -11.81 -15.52 -10.51
C GLN A 9 -10.39 -15.61 -9.96
N ARG A 10 -9.69 -16.72 -10.21
CA ARG A 10 -8.30 -16.90 -9.78
C ARG A 10 -7.36 -15.87 -10.39
N VAL A 11 -7.50 -15.59 -11.68
CA VAL A 11 -6.68 -14.55 -12.34
C VAL A 11 -6.95 -13.17 -11.77
N ILE A 12 -8.20 -12.84 -11.45
CA ILE A 12 -8.57 -11.57 -10.83
C ILE A 12 -8.00 -11.48 -9.39
N ALA A 13 -8.06 -12.56 -8.62
CA ALA A 13 -7.49 -12.62 -7.27
C ALA A 13 -5.96 -12.41 -7.32
N ASP A 14 -5.25 -13.16 -8.16
CA ASP A 14 -3.80 -13.03 -8.36
C ASP A 14 -3.41 -11.62 -8.82
N LEU A 15 -4.18 -11.03 -9.74
CA LEU A 15 -3.95 -9.66 -10.21
C LEU A 15 -4.18 -8.65 -9.08
N SER A 16 -5.25 -8.84 -8.30
CA SER A 16 -5.58 -7.97 -7.18
C SER A 16 -4.52 -8.00 -6.09
N GLU A 17 -4.01 -9.20 -5.78
CA GLU A 17 -2.93 -9.39 -4.83
C GLU A 17 -1.65 -8.68 -5.31
N ARG A 18 -1.18 -8.97 -6.52
CA ARG A 18 -0.01 -8.32 -7.12
C ARG A 18 -0.15 -6.79 -7.16
N THR A 19 -1.36 -6.31 -7.45
CA THR A 19 -1.65 -4.87 -7.46
C THR A 19 -1.61 -4.30 -6.05
N SER A 20 -2.18 -5.00 -5.07
CA SER A 20 -2.16 -4.58 -3.66
C SER A 20 -0.73 -4.52 -3.12
N GLU A 21 0.14 -5.44 -3.52
CA GLU A 21 1.56 -5.43 -3.16
C GLU A 21 2.34 -4.26 -3.77
N ARG A 22 2.09 -3.95 -5.05
CA ARG A 22 2.73 -2.81 -5.72
C ARG A 22 2.25 -1.47 -5.18
N THR A 23 1.01 -1.42 -4.69
CA THR A 23 0.36 -0.20 -4.20
C THR A 23 0.47 -0.04 -2.67
N ARG A 24 1.39 -0.73 -1.99
CA ARG A 24 1.63 -0.55 -0.53
C ARG A 24 1.88 0.92 -0.18
N TRP A 25 1.39 1.38 0.97
CA TRP A 25 1.60 2.77 1.42
C TRP A 25 3.10 3.12 1.50
N SER A 26 3.93 2.18 1.96
CA SER A 26 5.39 2.30 2.00
C SER A 26 6.02 2.51 0.61
N THR A 27 5.54 1.82 -0.41
CA THR A 27 5.96 2.03 -1.81
C THR A 27 5.48 3.40 -2.33
N LEU A 28 4.22 3.77 -2.06
CA LEU A 28 3.67 5.07 -2.44
C LEU A 28 4.39 6.24 -1.74
N LYS A 29 4.87 6.03 -0.52
CA LYS A 29 5.71 6.98 0.22
C LYS A 29 7.02 7.27 -0.53
N ASN A 30 7.62 6.25 -1.14
CA ASN A 30 8.85 6.44 -1.91
C ASN A 30 8.58 7.27 -3.17
N PHE A 31 7.43 7.11 -3.82
CA PHE A 31 7.03 7.96 -4.95
C PHE A 31 6.77 9.41 -4.54
N THR A 32 6.12 9.66 -3.40
CA THR A 32 5.90 11.03 -2.88
C THR A 32 7.18 11.71 -2.41
N ARG A 33 8.19 10.97 -1.97
CA ARG A 33 9.51 11.52 -1.61
C ARG A 33 10.42 11.79 -2.80
N SER A 34 10.05 11.33 -4.00
CA SER A 34 10.84 11.53 -5.23
C SER A 34 11.02 13.01 -5.59
N ARG A 35 12.07 13.33 -6.36
CA ARG A 35 12.31 14.69 -6.85
C ARG A 35 11.15 15.21 -7.71
N ALA A 36 10.50 14.32 -8.48
CA ALA A 36 9.34 14.67 -9.30
C ALA A 36 8.17 15.18 -8.44
N ALA A 37 7.89 14.53 -7.31
CA ALA A 37 6.87 14.99 -6.38
C ALA A 37 7.22 16.36 -5.77
N LYS A 38 8.50 16.61 -5.43
CA LYS A 38 8.94 17.94 -4.97
C LYS A 38 8.78 19.01 -6.06
N LEU A 39 9.02 18.67 -7.32
CA LEU A 39 8.81 19.56 -8.47
C LEU A 39 7.33 19.91 -8.69
N SER A 40 6.39 19.09 -8.22
CA SER A 40 4.95 19.43 -8.30
C SER A 40 4.58 20.69 -7.53
N ALA A 41 5.39 21.11 -6.55
CA ALA A 41 5.23 22.41 -5.90
C ALA A 41 5.38 23.60 -6.87
N LEU A 42 6.05 23.39 -8.01
CA LEU A 42 6.18 24.37 -9.09
C LEU A 42 4.97 24.37 -10.05
N ALA A 43 4.02 23.44 -9.91
CA ALA A 43 2.86 23.33 -10.80
C ALA A 43 2.09 24.66 -10.97
N PRO A 44 1.84 25.47 -9.91
CA PRO A 44 1.15 26.75 -10.08
C PRO A 44 1.93 27.73 -10.95
N PHE A 45 3.25 27.76 -10.83
CA PHE A 45 4.12 28.62 -11.65
C PHE A 45 4.13 28.15 -13.10
N VAL A 46 4.23 26.84 -13.33
CA VAL A 46 4.13 26.26 -14.69
C VAL A 46 2.76 26.56 -15.29
N GLY A 47 1.68 26.41 -14.53
CA GLY A 47 0.32 26.75 -14.97
C GLY A 47 0.18 28.22 -15.34
N TYR A 48 0.75 29.12 -14.54
CA TYR A 48 0.81 30.54 -14.87
C TYR A 48 1.60 30.81 -16.15
N LEU A 49 2.77 30.20 -16.32
CA LEU A 49 3.58 30.32 -17.54
C LEU A 49 2.82 29.82 -18.78
N VAL A 50 2.09 28.71 -18.65
CA VAL A 50 1.24 28.16 -19.71
C VAL A 50 0.12 29.13 -20.08
N LEU A 51 -0.56 29.72 -19.10
CA LEU A 51 -1.74 30.56 -19.34
C LEU A 51 -1.40 31.98 -19.82
N TYR A 52 -0.36 32.60 -19.28
CA TYR A 52 -0.17 34.06 -19.40
C TYR A 52 1.02 34.50 -20.24
N ASN A 53 1.94 33.61 -20.58
CA ASN A 53 3.16 34.02 -21.24
C ASN A 53 3.21 33.58 -22.70
N SER A 54 2.51 34.32 -23.56
CA SER A 54 2.55 34.14 -25.02
C SER A 54 3.98 34.26 -25.58
N GLN A 55 4.81 35.12 -24.99
CA GLN A 55 6.21 35.28 -25.37
C GLN A 55 7.02 34.03 -25.07
N ILE A 56 6.87 33.43 -23.89
CA ILE A 56 7.56 32.17 -23.54
C ILE A 56 7.04 31.01 -24.39
N GLN A 57 5.74 30.99 -24.73
CA GLN A 57 5.23 30.04 -25.70
C GLN A 57 5.93 30.25 -27.05
N GLU A 58 6.13 31.49 -27.50
CA GLU A 58 6.85 31.80 -28.73
C GLU A 58 8.35 31.44 -28.65
N TYR A 59 8.99 31.68 -27.50
CA TYR A 59 10.38 31.28 -27.24
C TYR A 59 10.55 29.76 -27.14
N LEU A 60 9.62 29.01 -26.55
CA LEU A 60 9.66 27.53 -26.54
C LEU A 60 9.25 26.95 -27.90
N ARG A 61 8.46 27.71 -28.67
CA ARG A 61 8.23 27.49 -30.10
C ARG A 61 9.41 27.93 -30.96
N LEU A 62 10.50 28.50 -30.41
CA LEU A 62 11.62 28.95 -31.24
C LEU A 62 12.09 27.82 -32.13
N ASN A 63 11.99 28.14 -33.42
CA ASN A 63 12.21 27.31 -34.57
C ASN A 63 13.68 26.90 -34.59
N PHE A 64 14.05 25.87 -33.84
CA PHE A 64 15.14 25.03 -34.31
C PHE A 64 14.71 24.57 -35.70
N LEU A 65 15.52 24.90 -36.71
CA LEU A 65 15.38 24.48 -38.11
C LEU A 65 15.56 22.96 -38.17
N VAL A 66 14.60 22.23 -37.59
CA VAL A 66 14.57 20.78 -37.65
C VAL A 66 13.92 20.44 -38.99
N PRO A 67 14.60 19.71 -39.89
CA PRO A 67 14.09 19.36 -41.20
C PRO A 67 12.78 18.58 -41.04
N GLU A 68 11.76 18.91 -41.86
CA GLU A 68 10.38 18.39 -41.89
C GLU A 68 10.14 17.10 -41.08
N THR A 69 10.15 17.20 -39.75
CA THR A 69 9.83 16.06 -38.89
C THR A 69 8.34 15.78 -39.00
N GLY A 70 7.96 14.50 -39.03
CA GLY A 70 6.57 14.08 -39.20
C GLY A 70 5.59 14.80 -38.24
N TYR A 71 4.38 15.04 -38.75
CA TYR A 71 3.29 15.79 -38.09
C TYR A 71 3.10 15.51 -36.59
N GLY A 72 3.31 14.27 -36.13
CA GLY A 72 3.17 13.89 -34.73
C GLY A 72 4.19 14.55 -33.77
N VAL A 73 5.43 14.78 -34.19
CA VAL A 73 6.47 15.41 -33.35
C VAL A 73 6.14 16.89 -33.12
N VAL A 74 5.66 17.56 -34.16
CA VAL A 74 5.22 18.97 -34.09
C VAL A 74 4.05 19.11 -33.11
N TRP A 75 3.04 18.24 -33.22
CA TRP A 75 1.90 18.26 -32.29
C TRP A 75 2.30 18.00 -30.83
N LEU A 76 3.16 17.01 -30.59
CA LEU A 76 3.67 16.71 -29.24
C LEU A 76 4.45 17.89 -28.65
N ARG A 77 5.26 18.56 -29.48
CA ARG A 77 6.01 19.74 -29.08
C ARG A 77 5.08 20.90 -28.71
N GLU A 78 4.07 21.19 -29.52
CA GLU A 78 3.08 22.25 -29.24
C GLU A 78 2.32 22.00 -27.93
N ASN A 79 2.06 20.74 -27.61
CA ASN A 79 1.34 20.33 -26.41
C ASN A 79 2.25 19.97 -25.21
N SER A 80 3.58 20.01 -25.38
CA SER A 80 4.55 19.55 -24.38
C SER A 80 4.41 20.25 -23.03
N LEU A 81 4.16 21.55 -23.04
CA LEU A 81 3.90 22.35 -21.83
C LEU A 81 2.60 21.97 -21.12
N HIS A 82 1.55 21.63 -21.88
CA HIS A 82 0.29 21.16 -21.30
C HIS A 82 0.49 19.80 -20.63
N PHE A 83 1.21 18.89 -21.28
CA PHE A 83 1.56 17.60 -20.69
C PHE A 83 2.44 17.76 -19.44
N LEU A 84 3.40 18.68 -19.45
CA LEU A 84 4.19 19.01 -18.27
C LEU A 84 3.29 19.50 -17.12
N TYR A 85 2.37 20.43 -17.40
CA TYR A 85 1.43 20.96 -16.42
C TYR A 85 0.53 19.87 -15.84
N PHE A 86 -0.17 19.09 -16.67
CA PHE A 86 -1.02 18.00 -16.22
C PHE A 86 -0.23 16.94 -15.44
N GLY A 87 0.99 16.63 -15.89
CA GLY A 87 1.89 15.72 -15.19
C GLY A 87 2.18 16.18 -13.77
N LEU A 88 2.55 17.44 -13.59
CA LEU A 88 2.80 18.04 -12.28
C LEU A 88 1.53 18.10 -11.41
N VAL A 89 0.38 18.43 -12.00
CA VAL A 89 -0.91 18.48 -11.28
C VAL A 89 -1.33 17.10 -10.78
N PHE A 90 -1.23 16.05 -11.61
CA PHE A 90 -1.55 14.69 -11.18
C PHE A 90 -0.60 14.19 -10.08
N TYR A 91 0.70 14.48 -10.19
CA TYR A 91 1.68 14.17 -9.13
C TYR A 91 1.35 14.90 -7.82
N GLY A 92 1.02 16.19 -7.89
CA GLY A 92 0.64 16.99 -6.72
C GLY A 92 -0.65 16.50 -6.08
N ALA A 93 -1.67 16.17 -6.88
CA ALA A 93 -2.92 15.60 -6.40
C ALA A 93 -2.70 14.24 -5.72
N ALA A 94 -1.90 13.35 -6.33
CA ALA A 94 -1.53 12.07 -5.73
C ALA A 94 -0.83 12.25 -4.37
N ALA A 95 0.10 13.22 -4.28
CA ALA A 95 0.79 13.53 -3.03
C ALA A 95 -0.15 14.10 -1.96
N ALA A 96 -1.10 14.96 -2.34
CA ALA A 96 -2.10 15.51 -1.43
C ALA A 96 -3.03 14.41 -0.88
N ILE A 97 -3.55 13.53 -1.75
CA ILE A 97 -4.38 12.40 -1.34
C ILE A 97 -3.58 11.42 -0.48
N PHE A 98 -2.30 11.19 -0.78
CA PHE A 98 -1.42 10.38 0.07
C PHE A 98 -1.26 11.02 1.47
N ALA A 99 -1.05 12.33 1.55
CA ALA A 99 -0.87 13.02 2.82
C ALA A 99 -2.10 12.88 3.73
N THR A 100 -3.32 12.91 3.18
CA THR A 100 -4.57 12.77 3.96
C THR A 100 -5.00 11.31 4.16
N GLY A 101 -4.71 10.42 3.21
CA GLY A 101 -5.19 9.04 3.20
C GLY A 101 -4.25 8.01 3.86
N CYS A 102 -2.95 8.30 3.93
CA CYS A 102 -1.95 7.39 4.49
C CYS A 102 -2.05 7.35 6.04
N PRO A 103 -2.11 6.16 6.66
CA PRO A 103 -2.09 6.03 8.11
C PRO A 103 -0.85 6.69 8.72
N ASN A 104 -1.04 7.46 9.81
CA ASN A 104 0.05 8.20 10.47
C ASN A 104 1.26 7.32 10.80
N LYS A 105 1.03 6.08 11.24
CA LYS A 105 2.09 5.09 11.56
C LYS A 105 3.05 4.85 10.38
N VAL A 106 2.54 4.73 9.16
CA VAL A 106 3.33 4.48 7.95
C VAL A 106 3.96 5.77 7.40
N ARG A 107 3.25 6.89 7.60
CA ARG A 107 3.67 8.22 7.13
C ARG A 107 4.84 8.79 7.92
N GLU A 108 4.82 8.66 9.24
CA GLU A 108 5.79 9.27 10.17
C GLU A 108 7.12 8.53 10.21
N ASN A 109 7.09 7.20 10.14
CA ASN A 109 8.30 6.38 10.23
C ASN A 109 8.87 6.14 8.83
N GLU A 110 10.19 6.17 8.65
CA GLU A 110 10.83 5.91 7.37
C GLU A 110 10.68 4.43 7.00
N ASN A 111 11.01 3.55 7.94
CA ASN A 111 11.05 2.11 7.74
C ASN A 111 10.28 1.36 8.84
N ILE A 112 9.89 0.12 8.56
CA ILE A 112 9.23 -0.73 9.56
C ILE A 112 10.11 -0.99 10.79
N ILE A 113 11.43 -1.10 10.59
CA ILE A 113 12.41 -1.33 11.65
C ILE A 113 12.43 -0.14 12.62
N GLU A 114 12.41 1.08 12.07
CA GLU A 114 12.36 2.32 12.85
C GLU A 114 11.05 2.40 13.65
N TYR A 115 9.91 2.10 13.01
CA TYR A 115 8.63 2.05 13.71
C TYR A 115 8.63 1.06 14.89
N VAL A 116 9.11 -0.17 14.66
CA VAL A 116 9.16 -1.20 15.71
C VAL A 116 10.10 -0.77 16.84
N SER A 117 11.26 -0.18 16.52
CA SER A 117 12.19 0.36 17.52
C SER A 117 11.57 1.50 18.33
N ASN A 118 10.85 2.42 17.67
CA ASN A 118 10.17 3.53 18.32
C ASN A 118 9.06 3.03 19.25
N MET A 119 8.23 2.08 18.80
CA MET A 119 7.15 1.51 19.62
C MET A 119 7.68 0.67 20.79
N GLU A 120 8.79 -0.05 20.60
CA GLU A 120 9.41 -0.82 21.66
C GLU A 120 9.92 0.07 22.80
N SER A 121 10.40 1.28 22.50
CA SER A 121 10.85 2.23 23.54
C SER A 121 9.71 2.80 24.39
N VAL A 122 8.48 2.80 23.88
CA VAL A 122 7.26 3.25 24.59
C VAL A 122 6.32 2.09 24.96
N LYS A 123 6.86 0.86 24.99
CA LYS A 123 6.11 -0.37 25.23
C LYS A 123 5.41 -0.33 26.59
N THR A 124 4.13 -0.69 26.57
CA THR A 124 3.31 -0.99 27.75
C THR A 124 2.40 -2.16 27.41
N ASP A 125 2.00 -2.96 28.40
CA ASP A 125 1.14 -4.14 28.20
C ASP A 125 -0.17 -3.77 27.49
N ASN A 126 -0.79 -2.66 27.88
CA ASN A 126 -2.01 -2.14 27.27
C ASN A 126 -1.80 -1.71 25.81
N LEU A 127 -0.63 -1.16 25.48
CA LEU A 127 -0.30 -0.78 24.11
C LEU A 127 -0.19 -2.03 23.23
N VAL A 128 0.56 -3.04 23.67
CA VAL A 128 0.73 -4.30 22.94
C VAL A 128 -0.61 -5.00 22.75
N TYR A 129 -1.41 -5.13 23.82
CA TYR A 129 -2.77 -5.64 23.77
C TYR A 129 -3.62 -4.94 22.71
N ARG A 130 -3.66 -3.59 22.75
CA ARG A 130 -4.46 -2.78 21.83
C ARG A 130 -4.01 -2.96 20.38
N HIS A 131 -2.72 -3.05 20.13
CA HIS A 131 -2.18 -3.27 18.79
C HIS A 131 -2.53 -4.66 18.25
N LEU A 132 -2.36 -5.70 19.07
CA LEU A 132 -2.73 -7.06 18.68
C LEU A 132 -4.22 -7.18 18.41
N ARG A 133 -5.05 -6.68 19.33
CA ARG A 133 -6.50 -6.67 19.18
C ARG A 133 -6.94 -5.91 17.93
N SER A 134 -6.40 -4.72 17.69
CA SER A 134 -6.71 -3.94 16.49
C SER A 134 -6.32 -4.67 15.20
N ALA A 135 -5.22 -5.42 15.20
CA ALA A 135 -4.81 -6.24 14.06
C ALA A 135 -5.85 -7.35 13.77
N ILE A 136 -6.29 -8.07 14.81
CA ILE A 136 -7.27 -9.15 14.69
C ILE A 136 -8.65 -8.62 14.27
N GLU A 137 -9.11 -7.52 14.88
CA GLU A 137 -10.38 -6.86 14.51
C GLU A 137 -10.34 -6.39 13.05
N THR A 138 -9.20 -5.87 12.59
CA THR A 138 -9.03 -5.44 11.19
C THR A 138 -9.06 -6.63 10.25
N PHE A 139 -8.45 -7.76 10.63
CA PHE A 139 -8.53 -9.00 9.87
C PHE A 139 -9.99 -9.44 9.69
N PHE A 140 -10.75 -9.59 10.78
CA PHE A 140 -12.14 -10.00 10.69
C PHE A 140 -13.00 -9.01 9.91
N LYS A 141 -12.79 -7.70 10.09
CA LYS A 141 -13.52 -6.67 9.34
C LYS A 141 -13.43 -6.84 7.82
N TYR A 142 -12.31 -7.33 7.29
CA TYR A 142 -12.09 -7.47 5.85
C TYR A 142 -12.28 -8.91 5.35
N ASN A 143 -12.08 -9.91 6.20
CA ASN A 143 -12.08 -11.32 5.84
C ASN A 143 -13.06 -12.08 6.75
N GLU A 144 -14.38 -11.89 6.55
CA GLU A 144 -15.42 -12.66 7.24
C GLU A 144 -15.81 -13.95 6.49
N GLY A 145 -16.33 -14.93 7.22
CA GLY A 145 -16.87 -16.18 6.65
C GLY A 145 -15.80 -17.06 6.00
N GLU A 146 -16.08 -17.57 4.79
CA GLU A 146 -15.14 -18.44 4.06
C GLU A 146 -13.81 -17.75 3.73
N ARG A 147 -13.80 -16.40 3.64
CA ARG A 147 -12.59 -15.61 3.36
C ARG A 147 -11.66 -15.47 4.55
N ALA A 148 -12.13 -15.75 5.77
CA ALA A 148 -11.27 -15.78 6.95
C ALA A 148 -10.29 -16.94 6.87
N ASN A 149 -10.71 -18.05 6.27
CA ASN A 149 -9.94 -19.27 6.30
C ASN A 149 -8.78 -19.21 5.30
N ARG A 150 -7.55 -19.43 5.79
CA ARG A 150 -6.29 -19.44 5.03
C ARG A 150 -6.32 -20.33 3.76
N PHE A 151 -7.20 -21.32 3.69
CA PHE A 151 -7.34 -22.23 2.56
C PHE A 151 -8.21 -21.70 1.41
N PHE A 152 -8.95 -20.60 1.61
CA PHE A 152 -9.72 -19.95 0.55
C PHE A 152 -8.91 -18.75 0.02
N GLY A 153 -8.53 -18.81 -1.26
CA GLY A 153 -7.56 -17.89 -1.87
C GLY A 153 -8.04 -16.46 -2.13
N ASP A 154 -9.26 -16.09 -1.72
CA ASP A 154 -9.88 -14.82 -2.06
C ASP A 154 -9.84 -13.82 -0.88
N LEU A 155 -8.63 -13.52 -0.39
CA LEU A 155 -8.43 -12.49 0.63
C LEU A 155 -8.78 -11.10 0.08
N HIS A 156 -9.32 -10.24 0.94
CA HIS A 156 -9.71 -8.90 0.53
C HIS A 156 -8.47 -8.06 0.13
N PRO A 157 -8.52 -7.22 -0.92
CA PRO A 157 -7.34 -6.48 -1.39
C PRO A 157 -6.76 -5.48 -0.38
N SER A 158 -7.58 -5.02 0.59
CA SER A 158 -7.10 -4.18 1.71
C SER A 158 -6.45 -4.98 2.84
N PHE A 159 -6.50 -6.31 2.77
CA PHE A 159 -5.88 -7.24 3.71
C PHE A 159 -5.42 -8.50 2.96
N PRO A 160 -4.42 -8.39 2.05
CA PRO A 160 -3.95 -9.49 1.23
C PRO A 160 -3.16 -10.53 2.05
N TYR A 161 -2.77 -11.63 1.43
CA TYR A 161 -1.99 -12.70 2.07
C TYR A 161 -0.71 -12.17 2.74
N ALA A 162 -0.01 -11.24 2.08
CA ALA A 162 1.20 -10.61 2.60
C ALA A 162 0.99 -9.79 3.91
N ALA A 163 -0.26 -9.49 4.29
CA ALA A 163 -0.65 -8.91 5.57
C ALA A 163 -1.19 -9.97 6.55
N ALA A 164 -1.93 -10.96 6.05
CA ALA A 164 -2.54 -12.02 6.85
C ALA A 164 -1.53 -13.05 7.37
N GLU A 165 -0.61 -13.51 6.53
CA GLU A 165 0.34 -14.55 6.91
C GLU A 165 1.17 -14.19 8.15
N PRO A 166 1.76 -12.99 8.29
CA PRO A 166 2.44 -12.60 9.52
C PRO A 166 1.54 -12.62 10.77
N LEU A 167 0.26 -12.29 10.62
CA LEU A 167 -0.70 -12.37 11.72
C LEU A 167 -0.96 -13.82 12.12
N HIS A 168 -1.24 -14.72 11.17
CA HIS A 168 -1.44 -16.15 11.49
C HIS A 168 -0.20 -16.77 12.12
N LEU A 169 1.00 -16.48 11.61
CA LEU A 169 2.26 -16.97 12.20
C LEU A 169 2.47 -16.45 13.63
N LEU A 170 2.14 -15.18 13.88
CA LEU A 170 2.16 -14.62 15.23
C LEU A 170 1.19 -15.37 16.14
N ILE A 171 -0.06 -15.56 15.73
CA ILE A 171 -1.07 -16.26 16.54
C ILE A 171 -0.68 -17.73 16.81
N ASP A 172 -0.17 -18.44 15.81
CA ASP A 172 0.35 -19.81 15.94
C ASP A 172 1.48 -19.86 16.99
N ARG A 173 2.40 -18.91 16.94
CA ARG A 173 3.50 -18.80 17.91
C ARG A 173 3.03 -18.42 19.31
N LEU A 174 2.06 -17.52 19.43
CA LEU A 174 1.45 -17.18 20.73
C LEU A 174 0.79 -18.40 21.35
N ALA A 175 0.07 -19.19 20.56
CA ALA A 175 -0.60 -20.40 21.03
C ALA A 175 0.41 -21.49 21.44
N GLY A 176 1.50 -21.65 20.70
CA GLY A 176 2.55 -22.62 21.05
C GLY A 176 3.38 -22.25 22.28
N LEU A 177 3.46 -20.96 22.61
CA LEU A 177 4.20 -20.47 23.79
C LEU A 177 3.30 -20.26 25.01
N ALA A 178 2.00 -20.06 24.82
CA ALA A 178 1.06 -19.94 25.92
C ALA A 178 0.86 -21.30 26.59
N GLU A 179 0.96 -21.33 27.92
CA GLU A 179 0.65 -22.50 28.75
C GLU A 179 -0.87 -22.71 28.81
N LEU A 180 -1.44 -23.11 27.67
CA LEU A 180 -2.85 -23.44 27.55
C LEU A 180 -3.10 -24.85 28.14
N GLY A 181 -4.25 -25.04 28.78
CA GLY A 181 -4.64 -26.36 29.28
C GLY A 181 -4.74 -27.38 28.14
N SER A 182 -4.37 -28.64 28.41
CA SER A 182 -4.36 -29.74 27.42
C SER A 182 -5.67 -29.88 26.65
N ASP A 183 -6.79 -29.72 27.35
CA ASP A 183 -8.12 -29.90 26.78
C ASP A 183 -8.45 -28.77 25.80
N THR A 184 -8.05 -27.53 26.14
CA THR A 184 -8.22 -26.36 25.26
C THR A 184 -7.29 -26.42 24.05
N LEU A 185 -6.06 -26.92 24.23
CA LEU A 185 -5.13 -27.15 23.12
C LEU A 185 -5.71 -28.15 22.11
N ALA A 186 -6.28 -29.26 22.60
CA ALA A 186 -6.89 -30.27 21.74
C ALA A 186 -8.07 -29.74 20.92
N GLU A 187 -8.88 -28.82 21.47
CA GLU A 187 -9.99 -28.18 20.75
C GLU A 187 -9.50 -27.21 19.66
N LEU A 188 -8.35 -26.58 19.86
CA LEU A 188 -7.80 -25.55 18.97
C LEU A 188 -6.81 -26.08 17.94
N GLN A 189 -6.48 -27.36 17.99
CA GLN A 189 -5.60 -28.00 17.02
C GLN A 189 -6.41 -28.79 15.99
N THR A 190 -5.96 -28.72 14.75
CA THR A 190 -6.45 -29.63 13.70
C THR A 190 -5.98 -31.05 13.99
N GLY A 191 -6.58 -32.06 13.35
CA GLY A 191 -6.10 -33.45 13.44
C GLY A 191 -4.66 -33.66 12.93
N THR A 192 -4.07 -32.65 12.29
CA THR A 192 -2.67 -32.62 11.85
C THR A 192 -1.72 -31.94 12.85
N GLY A 193 -2.24 -31.42 13.97
CA GLY A 193 -1.46 -30.76 15.02
C GLY A 193 -1.17 -29.28 14.78
N HIS A 194 -1.77 -28.66 13.75
CA HIS A 194 -1.65 -27.22 13.52
C HIS A 194 -2.70 -26.44 14.29
N PHE A 195 -2.36 -25.26 14.79
CA PHE A 195 -3.35 -24.41 15.46
C PHE A 195 -4.35 -23.82 14.47
N MET A 196 -5.63 -23.87 14.82
CA MET A 196 -6.72 -23.20 14.12
C MET A 196 -6.68 -21.71 14.45
N THR A 197 -5.70 -21.00 13.87
CA THR A 197 -5.41 -19.59 14.20
C THR A 197 -6.63 -18.67 14.05
N ASP A 198 -7.54 -18.93 13.10
CA ASP A 198 -8.81 -18.20 12.93
C ASP A 198 -9.70 -18.30 14.17
N ARG A 199 -9.82 -19.52 14.71
CA ARG A 199 -10.62 -19.79 15.90
C ARG A 199 -9.99 -19.14 17.13
N ILE A 200 -8.66 -19.18 17.23
CA ILE A 200 -7.93 -18.50 18.31
C ILE A 200 -8.16 -16.99 18.24
N MET A 201 -8.03 -16.40 17.05
CA MET A 201 -8.32 -14.99 16.84
C MET A 201 -9.76 -14.62 17.21
N GLU A 202 -10.74 -15.46 16.85
CA GLU A 202 -12.14 -15.26 17.22
C GLU A 202 -12.31 -15.25 18.74
N LEU A 203 -11.70 -16.21 19.44
CA LEU A 203 -11.70 -16.30 20.91
C LEU A 203 -10.98 -15.13 21.61
N MET A 204 -9.97 -14.55 20.95
CA MET A 204 -9.28 -13.36 21.46
C MET A 204 -10.13 -12.09 21.33
N VAL A 205 -10.98 -12.01 20.30
CA VAL A 205 -11.88 -10.87 20.08
C VAL A 205 -13.19 -11.00 20.85
N SER A 206 -13.67 -12.22 21.08
CA SER A 206 -14.87 -12.45 21.88
C SER A 206 -14.60 -12.07 23.34
N GLU A 207 -15.12 -10.92 23.76
CA GLU A 207 -14.99 -10.40 25.14
C GLU A 207 -15.78 -11.21 26.19
N ARG A 208 -16.08 -12.48 25.91
CA ARG A 208 -16.85 -13.33 26.81
C ARG A 208 -16.02 -13.61 28.05
N ARG A 209 -16.61 -13.36 29.22
CA ARG A 209 -15.92 -13.53 30.51
C ARG A 209 -15.41 -14.97 30.73
N ALA A 210 -16.12 -15.97 30.22
CA ALA A 210 -15.72 -17.38 30.30
C ALA A 210 -14.41 -17.66 29.51
N GLU A 211 -14.17 -16.92 28.44
CA GLU A 211 -13.01 -17.08 27.56
C GLU A 211 -11.81 -16.23 28.03
N ARG A 212 -11.95 -15.47 29.12
CA ARG A 212 -10.84 -14.68 29.71
C ARG A 212 -9.70 -15.55 30.20
N ALA A 213 -10.00 -16.73 30.75
CA ALA A 213 -8.97 -17.68 31.15
C ALA A 213 -8.09 -18.12 29.96
N PHE A 214 -8.65 -18.10 28.74
CA PHE A 214 -7.96 -18.48 27.52
C PHE A 214 -7.10 -17.35 26.94
N HIS A 215 -7.65 -16.14 26.78
CA HIS A 215 -6.90 -15.07 26.10
C HIS A 215 -5.85 -14.39 26.99
N MET A 216 -5.96 -14.45 28.32
CA MET A 216 -5.00 -13.80 29.22
C MET A 216 -3.55 -14.31 29.05
N PRO A 217 -3.29 -15.64 29.04
CA PRO A 217 -1.96 -16.17 28.72
C PRO A 217 -1.43 -15.71 27.36
N LEU A 218 -2.28 -15.69 26.33
CA LEU A 218 -1.90 -15.24 24.99
C LEU A 218 -1.46 -13.77 24.99
N TYR A 219 -2.16 -12.89 25.72
CA TYR A 219 -1.77 -11.50 25.84
C TYR A 219 -0.50 -11.30 26.66
N HIS A 220 -0.26 -12.15 27.66
CA HIS A 220 0.99 -12.11 28.42
C HIS A 220 2.18 -12.44 27.52
N VAL A 221 2.10 -13.55 26.77
CA VAL A 221 3.12 -13.93 25.78
C VAL A 221 3.24 -12.89 24.65
N ALA A 222 2.14 -12.27 24.24
CA ALA A 222 2.17 -11.20 23.25
C ALA A 222 3.00 -10.00 23.71
N ASN A 223 3.04 -9.73 25.02
CA ASN A 223 3.93 -8.72 25.58
C ASN A 223 5.39 -9.09 25.39
N ASP A 224 5.78 -10.35 25.58
CA ASP A 224 7.15 -10.81 25.32
C ASP A 224 7.51 -10.76 23.83
N LEU A 225 6.51 -10.95 22.96
CA LEU A 225 6.60 -10.82 21.51
C LEU A 225 6.17 -9.44 20.96
N SER A 226 6.31 -8.37 21.75
CA SER A 226 5.86 -7.01 21.40
C SER A 226 6.34 -6.53 20.04
N LYS A 227 7.61 -6.82 19.68
CA LYS A 227 8.19 -6.44 18.38
C LYS A 227 7.43 -7.06 17.20
N GLU A 228 6.99 -8.31 17.33
CA GLU A 228 6.23 -9.00 16.30
C GLU A 228 4.81 -8.47 16.20
N VAL A 229 4.18 -8.18 17.35
CA VAL A 229 2.87 -7.50 17.40
C VAL A 229 2.91 -6.15 16.68
N PHE A 230 3.94 -5.33 16.96
CA PHE A 230 4.10 -4.04 16.30
C PHE A 230 4.41 -4.20 14.80
N TYR A 231 5.27 -5.16 14.44
CA TYR A 231 5.56 -5.48 13.04
C TYR A 231 4.29 -5.84 12.26
N VAL A 232 3.49 -6.77 12.79
CA VAL A 232 2.22 -7.20 12.18
C VAL A 232 1.25 -6.02 12.06
N GLY A 233 1.10 -5.22 13.12
CA GLY A 233 0.25 -4.04 13.10
C GLY A 233 0.65 -3.02 12.03
N TYR A 234 1.96 -2.75 11.86
CA TYR A 234 2.45 -1.89 10.79
C TYR A 234 2.16 -2.47 9.41
N ARG A 235 2.43 -3.78 9.22
CA ARG A 235 2.21 -4.47 7.95
C ARG A 235 0.74 -4.39 7.54
N ILE A 236 -0.19 -4.60 8.46
CA ILE A 236 -1.63 -4.48 8.19
C ILE A 236 -2.00 -3.05 7.77
N ASP A 237 -1.52 -2.04 8.51
CA ASP A 237 -1.79 -0.64 8.16
C ASP A 237 -1.18 -0.24 6.80
N ASP A 238 -0.08 -0.88 6.37
CA ASP A 238 0.57 -0.66 5.05
C ASP A 238 -0.31 -1.07 3.86
N PHE A 239 -1.31 -1.94 4.06
CA PHE A 239 -2.27 -2.37 3.05
C PHE A 239 -3.67 -1.76 3.20
N ARG A 240 -3.89 -0.93 4.22
CA ARG A 240 -5.21 -0.36 4.51
C ARG A 240 -5.72 0.51 3.35
N ASN A 241 -7.04 0.55 3.14
CA ASN A 241 -7.71 1.40 2.14
C ASN A 241 -7.21 1.20 0.69
N PHE A 242 -7.32 -0.02 0.17
CA PHE A 242 -6.97 -0.34 -1.23
C PHE A 242 -7.49 0.65 -2.30
N PRO A 243 -8.77 1.10 -2.31
CA PRO A 243 -9.24 1.99 -3.37
C PRO A 243 -8.49 3.33 -3.42
N ILE A 244 -8.13 3.89 -2.26
CA ILE A 244 -7.35 5.14 -2.19
C ILE A 244 -5.92 4.89 -2.71
N ARG A 245 -5.30 3.78 -2.30
CA ARG A 245 -3.96 3.39 -2.78
C ARG A 245 -3.94 3.22 -4.30
N ALA A 246 -4.94 2.54 -4.85
CA ALA A 246 -5.09 2.33 -6.29
C ALA A 246 -5.27 3.67 -7.04
N LEU A 247 -6.10 4.58 -6.53
CA LEU A 247 -6.29 5.91 -7.10
C LEU A 247 -4.98 6.70 -7.14
N ILE A 248 -4.25 6.75 -6.01
CA ILE A 248 -2.94 7.44 -5.92
C ILE A 248 -1.96 6.85 -6.94
N TYR A 249 -1.90 5.51 -7.03
CA TYR A 249 -1.02 4.82 -7.97
C TYR A 249 -1.35 5.14 -9.43
N ILE A 250 -2.64 5.15 -9.79
CA ILE A 250 -3.10 5.54 -11.14
C ILE A 250 -2.71 7.00 -11.43
N LEU A 251 -2.91 7.92 -10.49
CA LEU A 251 -2.52 9.31 -10.65
C LEU A 251 -1.01 9.46 -10.84
N PHE A 252 -0.18 8.67 -10.14
CA PHE A 252 1.26 8.66 -10.37
C PHE A 252 1.63 8.13 -11.75
N ILE A 253 0.99 7.05 -12.23
CA ILE A 253 1.24 6.52 -13.58
C ILE A 253 0.86 7.55 -14.64
N LEU A 254 -0.32 8.16 -14.53
CA LEU A 254 -0.78 9.20 -15.45
C LEU A 254 0.15 10.42 -15.41
N GLY A 255 0.51 10.87 -14.21
CA GLY A 255 1.47 11.94 -14.01
C GLY A 255 2.81 11.65 -14.68
N LEU A 256 3.34 10.43 -14.48
CA LEU A 256 4.61 10.00 -15.08
C LEU A 256 4.53 9.92 -16.60
N ALA A 257 3.45 9.34 -17.14
CA ALA A 257 3.23 9.25 -18.58
C ALA A 257 3.18 10.65 -19.22
N CYS A 258 2.47 11.60 -18.58
CA CYS A 258 2.44 12.99 -19.03
C CYS A 258 3.80 13.67 -18.96
N LEU A 259 4.60 13.42 -17.91
CA LEU A 259 5.96 13.98 -17.79
C LEU A 259 6.97 13.36 -18.76
N LEU A 260 6.77 12.10 -19.16
CA LEU A 260 7.67 11.43 -20.11
C LEU A 260 7.56 12.01 -21.52
N ILE A 261 6.36 12.42 -21.94
CA ILE A 261 6.13 13.01 -23.28
C ILE A 261 7.09 14.16 -23.60
N PRO A 262 7.13 15.27 -22.82
CA PRO A 262 8.02 16.38 -23.13
C PRO A 262 9.50 15.96 -23.10
N THR A 263 9.90 15.08 -22.18
CA THR A 263 11.30 14.61 -22.11
C THR A 263 11.69 13.82 -23.36
N LEU A 264 10.83 12.91 -23.83
CA LEU A 264 11.08 12.13 -25.06
C LEU A 264 11.08 13.04 -26.29
N THR A 265 10.16 14.01 -26.37
CA THR A 265 10.15 14.99 -27.46
C THR A 265 11.44 15.80 -27.49
N THR A 266 11.93 16.28 -26.35
CA THR A 266 13.22 17.00 -26.30
C THR A 266 14.39 16.11 -26.68
N MET A 267 14.42 14.85 -26.23
CA MET A 267 15.48 13.90 -26.56
C MET A 267 15.52 13.59 -28.05
N LEU A 268 14.36 13.38 -28.69
CA LEU A 268 14.27 13.14 -30.12
C LEU A 268 14.74 14.35 -30.93
N ILE A 269 14.32 15.56 -30.55
CA ILE A 269 14.75 16.80 -31.21
C ILE A 269 16.27 16.94 -31.16
N VAL A 270 16.88 16.72 -29.98
CA VAL A 270 18.34 16.80 -29.83
C VAL A 270 19.03 15.74 -30.69
N LEU A 271 18.54 14.50 -30.67
CA LEU A 271 19.10 13.40 -31.47
C LEU A 271 19.09 13.72 -32.97
N PHE A 272 17.96 14.21 -33.50
CA PHE A 272 17.83 14.56 -34.91
C PHE A 272 18.57 15.85 -35.30
N SER A 273 18.86 16.74 -34.35
CA SER A 273 19.62 17.97 -34.64
C SER A 273 21.12 17.77 -34.75
N VAL A 274 21.65 16.67 -34.20
CA VAL A 274 23.08 16.35 -34.17
C VAL A 274 23.49 15.44 -35.34
N LEU A 275 22.53 14.69 -35.89
CA LEU A 275 22.68 13.83 -37.08
C LEU A 275 22.52 14.63 -38.37
#